data_AF-A0A6P5YQ28-F1
#
_entry.id   AF-A0A6P5YQ28-F1
#
_cell.length_a   1.000
_cell.length_b   1.000
_cell.length_c   1.000
_cell.angle_alpha   90.00
_cell.angle_beta   90.00
_cell.angle_gamma   90.00
#
_symmetry.space_group_name_H-M   'P 1'
#
loop_
_entity.id
_entity.type
_entity.pdbx_description
1 polymer ?
#
loop_
_entity_poly.entity_id
_entity_poly.type
_entity_poly.pdbx_seq_one_letter_code
_entity_poly.pdbx_strand_id
1 'polypeptide(L)'
;MAVHWVLICHGLVTLTVVVSFLCGQWPIFQGTPISSIHRFITFGAYQYFLKFVGAVFGDKGTNLILSVEYYCCDRPNPILQIIYLAIIGTIYCIIAKTSFSYIPGYYLSGIHRYASMLAVGIGILLFILTSFSDPGTVKAENVSQYLSAYPYDNIIYTEKECSTCKLPKPARSKHCSICNRCVARFDHHCGWMNNCIGERNTRYFLAFLLWHFLLCVYGTIAIGLVLAGQLKELRVIYILTVYYGVDNSFGSLAPYIVQWLLGSYNTQILLMVFMAIVSLLLAGFFVYHANLCLTNTTTNETFKWQDYISWRKKLSEARASTAALKASISGVNGEGKPPESKCRSFFRRSPLEDTEAVIKNNVVHQPMFFIRIYMKEVVV
;
A
#
# COMPACT_ATOMS: atom_id res chain seq x y z
N MET A 1 16.61 -32.64 19.28
CA MET A 1 15.30 -32.29 19.89
C MET A 1 15.15 -30.79 20.16
N ALA A 2 16.02 -30.13 20.95
CA ALA A 2 15.87 -28.71 21.28
C ALA A 2 15.90 -27.74 20.07
N VAL A 3 16.76 -28.00 19.07
CA VAL A 3 16.90 -27.15 17.87
C VAL A 3 15.63 -27.11 17.01
N HIS A 4 14.88 -28.22 16.93
CA HIS A 4 13.61 -28.25 16.20
C HIS A 4 12.54 -27.38 16.86
N TRP A 5 12.45 -27.39 18.19
CA TRP A 5 11.52 -26.53 18.92
C TRP A 5 11.88 -25.05 18.79
N VAL A 6 13.17 -24.70 18.80
CA VAL A 6 13.60 -23.31 18.56
C VAL A 6 13.21 -22.84 17.15
N LEU A 7 13.40 -23.68 16.12
CA LEU A 7 13.00 -23.36 14.75
C LEU A 7 11.48 -23.23 14.60
N ILE A 8 10.70 -24.11 15.24
CA ILE A 8 9.24 -24.03 15.25
C ILE A 8 8.78 -22.74 15.95
N CYS A 9 9.32 -22.44 17.14
CA CYS A 9 9.01 -21.21 17.86
C CYS A 9 9.38 -19.98 17.04
N HIS A 10 10.56 -19.95 16.43
CA HIS A 10 10.97 -18.86 15.55
C HIS A 10 10.04 -18.71 14.35
N GLY A 11 9.66 -19.83 13.71
CA GLY A 11 8.70 -19.84 12.60
C GLY A 11 7.34 -19.30 12.99
N LEU A 12 6.81 -19.70 14.15
CA LEU A 12 5.52 -19.22 14.67
C LEU A 12 5.56 -17.73 15.02
N VAL A 13 6.65 -17.26 15.65
CA VAL A 13 6.83 -15.83 15.95
C VAL A 13 6.92 -15.02 14.66
N THR A 14 7.74 -15.47 13.71
CA THR A 14 7.90 -14.81 12.40
C THR A 14 6.56 -14.74 11.67
N LEU A 15 5.83 -15.85 11.61
CA LEU A 15 4.50 -15.91 11.00
C LEU A 15 3.53 -14.94 11.67
N THR A 16 3.51 -14.90 13.00
CA THR A 16 2.65 -14.00 13.77
C THR A 16 2.97 -12.53 13.47
N VAL A 17 4.24 -12.16 13.41
CA VAL A 17 4.68 -10.81 13.05
C VAL A 17 4.28 -10.46 11.62
N VAL A 18 4.51 -11.37 10.66
CA VAL A 18 4.16 -11.16 9.25
C VAL A 18 2.65 -11.02 9.06
N VAL A 19 1.85 -11.90 9.67
CA VAL A 19 0.38 -11.83 9.62
C VAL A 19 -0.13 -10.56 10.27
N SER A 20 0.42 -10.17 11.41
CA SER A 20 0.06 -8.91 12.09
C SER A 20 0.40 -7.70 11.23
N PHE A 21 1.58 -7.68 10.61
CA PHE A 21 2.00 -6.60 9.73
C PHE A 21 1.09 -6.47 8.50
N LEU A 22 0.82 -7.57 7.80
CA LEU A 22 0.07 -7.58 6.54
C LEU A 22 -1.45 -7.43 6.75
N CYS A 23 -2.01 -8.13 7.72
CA CYS A 23 -3.46 -8.32 7.86
C CYS A 23 -4.05 -7.65 9.11
N GLY A 24 -3.25 -7.17 10.05
CA GLY A 24 -3.76 -6.74 11.38
C GLY A 24 -4.67 -5.51 11.38
N GLN A 25 -4.80 -4.80 10.25
CA GLN A 25 -5.78 -3.73 10.03
C GLN A 25 -7.17 -4.23 9.62
N TRP A 26 -7.33 -5.51 9.29
CA TRP A 26 -8.61 -6.04 8.80
C TRP A 26 -9.68 -6.08 9.89
N PRO A 27 -10.97 -5.87 9.54
CA PRO A 27 -12.07 -5.90 10.51
C PRO A 27 -12.12 -7.15 11.39
N ILE A 28 -11.77 -8.32 10.82
CA ILE A 28 -11.75 -9.61 11.54
C ILE A 28 -10.75 -9.65 12.71
N PHE A 29 -9.72 -8.80 12.71
CA PHE A 29 -8.71 -8.75 13.75
C PHE A 29 -8.91 -7.59 14.73
N GLN A 30 -9.96 -6.78 14.58
CA GLN A 30 -10.22 -5.66 15.49
C GLN A 30 -10.39 -6.17 16.93
N GLY A 31 -9.70 -5.51 17.88
CA GLY A 31 -9.70 -5.91 19.29
C GLY A 31 -8.81 -7.11 19.66
N THR A 32 -8.16 -7.75 18.68
CA THR A 32 -7.28 -8.92 18.93
C THR A 32 -5.82 -8.51 19.20
N PRO A 33 -4.98 -9.44 19.72
CA PRO A 33 -3.53 -9.23 19.83
C PRO A 33 -2.87 -8.91 18.48
N ILE A 34 -3.36 -9.48 17.37
CA ILE A 34 -2.84 -9.25 16.01
C ILE A 34 -3.00 -7.77 15.62
N SER A 35 -4.17 -7.17 15.89
CA SER A 35 -4.37 -5.74 15.64
C SER A 35 -3.54 -4.86 16.57
N SER A 36 -3.28 -5.31 17.80
CA SER A 36 -2.40 -4.60 18.73
C SER A 36 -0.94 -4.63 18.30
N ILE A 37 -0.44 -5.79 17.87
CA ILE A 37 0.90 -5.96 17.29
C ILE A 37 1.02 -5.11 16.02
N HIS A 38 0.01 -5.12 15.15
CA HIS A 38 -0.03 -4.26 13.97
C HIS A 38 0.16 -2.79 14.36
N ARG A 39 -0.70 -2.24 15.25
CA ARG A 39 -0.60 -0.85 15.71
C ARG A 39 0.76 -0.53 16.35
N PHE A 40 1.33 -1.48 17.10
CA PHE A 40 2.65 -1.30 17.67
C PHE A 40 3.72 -1.23 16.59
N ILE A 41 3.76 -2.17 15.64
CA ILE A 41 4.77 -2.18 14.57
C ILE A 41 4.63 -0.95 13.66
N THR A 42 3.39 -0.56 13.30
CA THR A 42 3.16 0.55 12.37
C THR A 42 3.32 1.92 12.99
N PHE A 43 2.89 2.12 14.25
CA PHE A 43 2.91 3.43 14.89
C PHE A 43 3.72 3.44 16.18
N GLY A 44 3.49 2.47 17.06
CA GLY A 44 4.07 2.45 18.40
C GLY A 44 5.60 2.45 18.39
N ALA A 45 6.22 1.55 17.64
CA ALA A 45 7.66 1.36 17.56
C ALA A 45 8.37 2.64 17.13
N TYR A 46 7.83 3.36 16.14
CA TYR A 46 8.39 4.63 15.69
C TYR A 46 8.26 5.73 16.76
N GLN A 47 7.11 5.81 17.44
CA GLN A 47 6.92 6.79 18.52
C GLN A 47 7.86 6.51 19.70
N TYR A 48 8.04 5.25 20.08
CA TYR A 48 9.03 4.88 21.10
C TYR A 48 10.46 5.17 20.64
N PHE A 49 10.78 4.93 19.37
CA PHE A 49 12.08 5.30 18.80
C PHE A 49 12.32 6.82 18.87
N LEU A 50 11.36 7.66 18.49
CA LEU A 50 11.49 9.12 18.60
C LEU A 50 11.65 9.56 20.07
N LYS A 51 10.88 8.98 20.99
CA LYS A 51 11.05 9.26 22.43
C LYS A 51 12.43 8.85 22.94
N PHE A 52 12.92 7.69 22.52
CA PHE A 52 14.26 7.22 22.85
C PHE A 52 15.33 8.18 22.30
N VAL A 53 15.22 8.58 21.03
CA VAL A 53 16.13 9.56 20.43
C VAL A 53 16.07 10.89 21.18
N GLY A 54 14.89 11.36 21.54
CA GLY A 54 14.72 12.58 22.36
C GLY A 54 15.33 12.45 23.76
N ALA A 55 15.22 11.28 24.39
CA ALA A 55 15.82 11.04 25.70
C ALA A 55 17.35 10.99 25.65
N VAL A 56 17.94 10.44 24.58
CA VAL A 56 19.41 10.27 24.45
C VAL A 56 20.09 11.50 23.83
N PHE A 57 19.48 12.10 22.82
CA PHE A 57 20.07 13.16 21.98
C PHE A 57 19.35 14.52 22.10
N GLY A 58 18.31 14.61 22.92
CA GLY A 58 17.50 15.82 23.09
C GLY A 58 16.72 16.21 21.84
N ASP A 59 16.19 17.43 21.85
CA ASP A 59 15.36 17.96 20.75
C ASP A 59 16.12 18.02 19.42
N LYS A 60 17.44 18.23 19.45
CA LYS A 60 18.27 18.25 18.24
C LYS A 60 18.23 16.91 17.50
N GLY A 61 18.32 15.79 18.22
CA GLY A 61 18.23 14.45 17.64
C GLY A 61 16.86 14.17 17.04
N THR A 62 15.79 14.48 17.80
CA THR A 62 14.42 14.30 17.33
C THR A 62 14.13 15.16 16.09
N ASN A 63 14.54 16.43 16.11
CA ASN A 63 14.37 17.35 14.97
C ASN A 63 15.16 16.89 13.74
N LEU A 64 16.35 16.31 13.91
CA LEU A 64 17.09 15.72 12.81
C LEU A 64 16.33 14.56 12.17
N ILE A 65 15.80 13.62 12.98
CA ILE A 65 15.01 12.50 12.46
C ILE A 65 13.76 13.01 11.73
N LEU A 66 13.02 13.96 12.33
CA LEU A 66 11.85 14.56 11.70
C LEU A 66 12.20 15.30 10.41
N SER A 67 13.35 15.96 10.34
CA SER A 67 13.84 16.62 9.12
C SER A 67 14.19 15.61 8.03
N VAL A 68 14.82 14.50 8.38
CA VAL A 68 15.12 13.40 7.44
C VAL A 68 13.82 12.81 6.91
N GLU A 69 12.86 12.53 7.79
CA GLU A 69 11.55 12.03 7.39
C GLU A 69 10.83 13.00 6.46
N TYR A 70 10.76 14.28 6.83
CA TYR A 70 10.15 15.30 5.98
C TYR A 70 10.79 15.32 4.59
N TYR A 71 12.12 15.22 4.51
CA TYR A 71 12.81 15.13 3.24
C TYR A 71 12.44 13.86 2.45
N CYS A 72 12.45 12.70 3.10
CA CYS A 72 12.22 11.39 2.47
C CYS A 72 10.75 11.14 2.08
N CYS A 73 9.78 11.65 2.85
CA CYS A 73 8.37 11.27 2.77
C CYS A 73 7.40 12.42 2.45
N ASP A 74 7.83 13.68 2.64
CA ASP A 74 6.98 14.86 2.43
C ASP A 74 7.44 15.79 1.32
N ARG A 75 8.60 15.52 0.74
CA ARG A 75 9.12 16.28 -0.40
C ARG A 75 9.51 15.36 -1.54
N PRO A 76 9.43 15.84 -2.80
CA PRO A 76 9.92 15.08 -3.94
C PRO A 76 11.42 14.87 -3.78
N ASN A 77 11.86 13.62 -3.84
CA ASN A 77 13.25 13.24 -3.72
C ASN A 77 13.50 11.92 -4.48
N PRO A 78 14.69 11.72 -5.07
CA PRO A 78 14.95 10.56 -5.90
C PRO A 78 15.37 9.30 -5.11
N ILE A 79 15.30 9.31 -3.77
CA ILE A 79 15.87 8.22 -2.94
C ILE A 79 15.27 6.87 -3.33
N LEU A 80 13.94 6.77 -3.41
CA LEU A 80 13.27 5.52 -3.77
C LEU A 80 13.57 5.09 -5.21
N GLN A 81 13.77 6.05 -6.12
CA GLN A 81 14.16 5.75 -7.50
C GLN A 81 15.58 5.17 -7.56
N ILE A 82 16.52 5.75 -6.81
CA ILE A 82 17.89 5.27 -6.69
C ILE A 82 17.90 3.87 -6.06
N ILE A 83 17.14 3.66 -4.99
CA ILE A 83 17.00 2.34 -4.34
C ILE A 83 16.46 1.31 -5.34
N TYR A 84 15.42 1.65 -6.11
CA TYR A 84 14.88 0.76 -7.12
C TYR A 84 15.93 0.38 -8.19
N LEU A 85 16.64 1.36 -8.75
CA LEU A 85 17.69 1.11 -9.74
C LEU A 85 18.84 0.28 -9.17
N ALA A 86 19.22 0.53 -7.92
CA ALA A 86 20.24 -0.24 -7.22
C ALA A 86 19.81 -1.69 -6.99
N ILE A 87 18.54 -1.93 -6.61
CA ILE A 87 17.97 -3.28 -6.45
C ILE A 87 18.01 -4.03 -7.78
N ILE A 88 17.49 -3.44 -8.86
CA ILE A 88 17.45 -4.09 -10.18
C ILE A 88 18.86 -4.37 -10.72
N GLY A 89 19.76 -3.38 -10.64
CA GLY A 89 21.14 -3.54 -11.07
C GLY A 89 21.88 -4.61 -10.28
N THR A 90 21.77 -4.59 -8.94
CA THR A 90 22.44 -5.57 -8.07
C THR A 90 21.92 -6.98 -8.31
N ILE A 91 20.59 -7.17 -8.37
CA ILE A 91 19.99 -8.47 -8.64
C ILE A 91 20.45 -9.00 -10.00
N TYR A 92 20.43 -8.15 -11.04
CA TYR A 92 20.89 -8.56 -12.36
C TYR A 92 22.36 -8.95 -12.36
N CYS A 93 23.23 -8.19 -11.71
CA CYS A 93 24.65 -8.50 -11.57
C CYS A 93 24.88 -9.83 -10.83
N ILE A 94 24.12 -10.12 -9.76
CA ILE A 94 24.19 -11.40 -9.07
C ILE A 94 23.76 -12.53 -10.00
N ILE A 95 22.61 -12.41 -10.69
CA ILE A 95 22.13 -13.41 -11.66
C ILE A 95 23.17 -13.65 -12.76
N ALA A 96 23.75 -12.59 -13.32
CA ALA A 96 24.77 -12.72 -14.35
C ALA A 96 25.98 -13.49 -13.83
N LYS A 97 26.47 -13.16 -12.62
CA LYS A 97 27.62 -13.83 -12.01
C LYS A 97 27.35 -15.29 -11.63
N THR A 98 26.16 -15.59 -11.09
CA THR A 98 25.86 -16.91 -10.52
C THR A 98 25.19 -17.87 -11.49
N SER A 99 24.55 -17.36 -12.55
CA SER A 99 23.67 -18.18 -13.39
C SER A 99 24.08 -18.20 -14.86
N PHE A 100 24.79 -17.18 -15.39
CA PHE A 100 25.14 -17.17 -16.81
C PHE A 100 26.16 -18.25 -17.18
N SER A 101 26.98 -18.69 -16.23
CA SER A 101 27.88 -19.83 -16.42
C SER A 101 27.16 -21.12 -16.82
N TYR A 102 25.88 -21.26 -16.43
CA TYR A 102 25.03 -22.42 -16.74
C TYR A 102 24.15 -22.23 -17.98
N ILE A 103 24.37 -21.15 -18.75
CA ILE A 103 23.61 -20.82 -19.96
C ILE A 103 24.62 -20.73 -21.12
N PRO A 104 24.46 -21.43 -22.25
CA PRO A 104 23.43 -22.40 -22.54
C PRO A 104 23.55 -23.63 -21.63
N GLY A 105 22.41 -24.11 -21.15
CA GLY A 105 22.29 -25.34 -20.37
C GLY A 105 21.27 -26.27 -21.00
N TYR A 106 20.98 -27.38 -20.33
CA TYR A 106 20.11 -28.43 -20.87
C TYR A 106 18.72 -27.93 -21.31
N TYR A 107 18.11 -27.03 -20.52
CA TYR A 107 16.75 -26.52 -20.74
C TYR A 107 16.69 -25.03 -21.12
N LEU A 108 17.83 -24.33 -21.18
CA LEU A 108 17.86 -22.89 -21.39
C LEU A 108 18.93 -22.52 -22.42
N SER A 109 18.50 -21.93 -23.54
CA SER A 109 19.40 -21.60 -24.64
C SER A 109 20.20 -20.32 -24.39
N GLY A 110 21.30 -20.14 -25.14
CA GLY A 110 22.21 -19.00 -25.02
C GLY A 110 21.55 -17.63 -25.23
N ILE A 111 20.42 -17.57 -25.96
CA ILE A 111 19.69 -16.34 -26.26
C ILE A 111 19.21 -15.62 -25.00
N HIS A 112 18.97 -16.37 -23.91
CA HIS A 112 18.46 -15.83 -22.65
C HIS A 112 19.47 -14.89 -21.96
N ARG A 113 20.77 -14.98 -22.25
CA ARG A 113 21.75 -13.99 -21.78
C ARG A 113 21.46 -12.59 -22.33
N TYR A 114 21.13 -12.49 -23.62
CA TYR A 114 20.84 -11.22 -24.29
C TYR A 114 19.40 -10.77 -24.07
N ALA A 115 18.44 -11.71 -24.14
CA ALA A 115 17.03 -11.42 -23.93
C ALA A 115 16.77 -10.90 -22.50
N SER A 116 17.46 -11.44 -21.48
CA SER A 116 17.34 -10.94 -20.10
C SER A 116 17.87 -9.51 -19.97
N MET A 117 18.99 -9.17 -20.61
CA MET A 117 19.53 -7.81 -20.62
C MET A 117 18.55 -6.82 -21.28
N LEU A 118 18.02 -7.19 -22.44
CA LEU A 118 17.00 -6.40 -23.13
C LEU A 118 15.75 -6.23 -22.27
N ALA A 119 15.30 -7.29 -21.61
CA ALA A 119 14.11 -7.24 -20.78
C ALA A 119 14.25 -6.31 -19.57
N VAL A 120 15.42 -6.31 -18.92
CA VAL A 120 15.76 -5.34 -17.86
C VAL A 120 15.80 -3.92 -18.43
N GLY A 121 16.42 -3.72 -19.60
CA GLY A 121 16.48 -2.42 -20.26
C GLY A 121 15.10 -1.82 -20.57
N ILE A 122 14.16 -2.63 -21.08
CA ILE A 122 12.77 -2.20 -21.31
C ILE A 122 12.10 -1.83 -19.97
N GLY A 123 12.35 -2.60 -18.91
CA GLY A 123 11.81 -2.30 -17.58
C GLY A 123 12.29 -0.95 -17.04
N ILE A 124 13.60 -0.66 -17.18
CA ILE A 124 14.18 0.63 -16.81
C ILE A 124 13.59 1.76 -17.66
N LEU A 125 13.40 1.55 -18.96
CA LEU A 125 12.76 2.54 -19.83
C LEU A 125 11.33 2.87 -19.37
N LEU A 126 10.51 1.86 -19.10
CA LEU A 126 9.13 2.06 -18.61
C LEU A 126 9.10 2.76 -17.24
N PHE A 127 10.05 2.44 -16.36
CA PHE A 127 10.24 3.12 -15.08
C PHE A 127 10.56 4.61 -15.26
N ILE A 128 11.50 4.95 -16.15
CA ILE A 128 11.88 6.32 -16.49
C ILE A 128 10.69 7.07 -17.11
N LEU A 129 10.01 6.46 -18.10
CA LEU A 129 8.83 7.06 -18.73
C LEU A 129 7.76 7.39 -17.68
N THR A 130 7.47 6.47 -16.77
CA THR A 130 6.48 6.71 -15.69
C THR A 130 6.94 7.81 -14.74
N SER A 131 8.21 7.80 -14.36
CA SER A 131 8.81 8.76 -13.42
C SER A 131 8.81 10.19 -13.94
N PHE A 132 9.09 10.40 -15.23
CA PHE A 132 9.30 11.74 -15.78
C PHE A 132 8.16 12.25 -16.68
N SER A 133 7.17 11.42 -16.98
CA SER A 133 5.99 11.88 -17.73
C SER A 133 5.14 12.86 -16.90
N ASP A 134 4.56 13.87 -17.57
CA ASP A 134 3.53 14.71 -16.96
C ASP A 134 2.31 13.85 -16.58
N PRO A 135 1.86 13.84 -15.32
CA PRO A 135 0.69 13.08 -14.89
C PRO A 135 -0.64 13.70 -15.35
N GLY A 136 -0.63 14.89 -15.94
CA GLY A 136 -1.83 15.70 -16.18
C GLY A 136 -1.88 16.87 -15.21
N THR A 137 -0.78 17.62 -15.12
CA THR A 137 -0.68 18.77 -14.22
C THR A 137 -1.68 19.85 -14.66
N VAL A 138 -2.55 20.27 -13.75
CA VAL A 138 -3.54 21.33 -13.98
C VAL A 138 -2.84 22.69 -13.85
N LYS A 139 -2.94 23.49 -14.90
CA LYS A 139 -2.38 24.83 -15.04
C LYS A 139 -3.48 25.81 -15.49
N ALA A 140 -3.23 27.11 -15.34
CA ALA A 140 -4.16 28.14 -15.82
C ALA A 140 -4.53 27.97 -17.31
N GLU A 141 -3.58 27.51 -18.11
CA GLU A 141 -3.72 27.32 -19.56
C GLU A 141 -4.67 26.17 -19.95
N ASN A 142 -4.76 25.11 -19.14
CA ASN A 142 -5.48 23.87 -19.48
C ASN A 142 -6.65 23.56 -18.53
N VAL A 143 -6.86 24.36 -17.48
CA VAL A 143 -7.91 24.11 -16.48
C VAL A 143 -9.31 24.10 -17.10
N SER A 144 -9.59 24.96 -18.07
CA SER A 144 -10.87 25.02 -18.79
C SER A 144 -11.16 23.72 -19.55
N GLN A 145 -10.16 23.15 -20.21
CA GLN A 145 -10.26 21.86 -20.87
C GLN A 145 -10.61 20.76 -19.87
N TYR A 146 -9.96 20.75 -18.70
CA TYR A 146 -10.25 19.76 -17.68
C TYR A 146 -11.62 19.90 -17.02
N LEU A 147 -12.08 21.14 -16.80
CA LEU A 147 -13.43 21.41 -16.32
C LEU A 147 -14.48 20.90 -17.31
N SER A 148 -14.25 21.06 -18.61
CA SER A 148 -15.15 20.55 -19.65
C SER A 148 -15.15 19.01 -19.76
N ALA A 149 -13.97 18.38 -19.61
CA ALA A 149 -13.82 16.93 -19.71
C ALA A 149 -14.37 16.19 -18.49
N TYR A 150 -14.29 16.81 -17.31
CA TYR A 150 -14.72 16.22 -16.04
C TYR A 150 -15.72 17.15 -15.33
N PRO A 151 -17.01 17.09 -15.71
CA PRO A 151 -18.06 17.91 -15.10
C PRO A 151 -18.33 17.49 -13.65
N TYR A 152 -18.81 18.44 -12.85
CA TYR A 152 -19.18 18.23 -11.45
C TYR A 152 -20.46 17.39 -11.33
N ASP A 153 -20.45 16.39 -10.46
CA ASP A 153 -21.63 15.58 -10.15
C ASP A 153 -22.48 16.16 -8.99
N ASN A 154 -21.93 17.14 -8.26
CA ASN A 154 -22.50 17.72 -7.04
C ASN A 154 -22.86 16.72 -5.94
N ILE A 155 -22.29 15.50 -6.00
CA ILE A 155 -22.42 14.47 -4.97
C ILE A 155 -21.06 14.30 -4.29
N ILE A 156 -20.02 14.01 -5.06
CA ILE A 156 -18.64 13.81 -4.59
C ILE A 156 -17.76 14.99 -5.01
N TYR A 157 -18.04 15.55 -6.18
CA TYR A 157 -17.30 16.63 -6.79
C TYR A 157 -18.19 17.84 -6.95
N THR A 158 -17.95 18.83 -6.09
CA THR A 158 -18.53 20.16 -6.20
C THR A 158 -17.48 21.17 -6.66
N GLU A 159 -17.96 22.26 -7.24
CA GLU A 159 -17.11 23.37 -7.66
C GLU A 159 -16.34 23.94 -6.46
N LYS A 160 -15.01 23.90 -6.56
CA LYS A 160 -14.09 24.37 -5.53
C LYS A 160 -12.81 24.88 -6.16
N GLU A 161 -12.21 25.88 -5.55
CA GLU A 161 -10.85 26.32 -5.88
C GLU A 161 -9.81 25.56 -5.03
N CYS A 162 -8.63 25.30 -5.61
CA CYS A 162 -7.49 24.85 -4.84
C CYS A 162 -6.89 26.01 -4.05
N SER A 163 -6.91 25.90 -2.71
CA SER A 163 -6.36 26.92 -1.81
C SER A 163 -4.87 27.21 -2.04
N THR A 164 -4.08 26.23 -2.49
CA THR A 164 -2.65 26.37 -2.77
C THR A 164 -2.38 26.89 -4.18
N CYS A 165 -2.96 26.24 -5.20
CA CYS A 165 -2.69 26.58 -6.60
C CYS A 165 -3.49 27.78 -7.12
N LYS A 166 -4.56 28.19 -6.42
CA LYS A 166 -5.49 29.25 -6.85
C LYS A 166 -6.08 29.01 -8.24
N LEU A 167 -6.41 27.75 -8.51
CA LEU A 167 -7.05 27.30 -9.74
C LEU A 167 -8.35 26.58 -9.39
N PRO A 168 -9.41 26.71 -10.21
CA PRO A 168 -10.57 25.83 -10.13
C PRO A 168 -10.11 24.36 -10.15
N LYS A 169 -10.71 23.52 -9.30
CA LYS A 169 -10.40 22.09 -9.26
C LYS A 169 -11.37 21.35 -10.18
N PRO A 170 -10.91 20.79 -11.31
CA PRO A 170 -11.74 19.89 -12.11
C PRO A 170 -12.25 18.72 -11.27
N ALA A 171 -13.40 18.13 -11.63
CA ALA A 171 -13.81 16.89 -10.99
C ALA A 171 -12.71 15.82 -11.15
N ARG A 172 -12.61 14.90 -10.19
CA ARG A 172 -11.56 13.85 -10.15
C ARG A 172 -10.12 14.36 -10.01
N SER A 173 -9.88 15.68 -9.90
CA SER A 173 -8.55 16.23 -9.63
C SER A 173 -8.23 16.29 -8.14
N LYS A 174 -6.93 16.37 -7.80
CA LYS A 174 -6.47 16.58 -6.43
C LYS A 174 -5.15 17.34 -6.42
N HIS A 175 -4.97 18.17 -5.39
CA HIS A 175 -3.69 18.80 -5.10
C HIS A 175 -2.80 17.80 -4.35
N CYS A 176 -1.66 17.45 -4.93
CA CYS A 176 -0.66 16.66 -4.25
C CYS A 176 0.28 17.61 -3.50
N SER A 177 0.29 17.56 -2.17
CA SER A 177 1.15 18.39 -1.33
C SER A 177 2.64 18.07 -1.47
N ILE A 178 2.98 16.80 -1.77
CA ILE A 178 4.37 16.37 -2.02
C ILE A 178 4.86 17.03 -3.31
N CYS A 179 4.14 16.82 -4.41
CA CYS A 179 4.50 17.39 -5.72
C CYS A 179 4.19 18.90 -5.84
N ASN A 180 3.49 19.48 -4.86
CA ASN A 180 2.98 20.85 -4.83
C ASN A 180 2.26 21.29 -6.12
N ARG A 181 1.36 20.44 -6.63
CA ARG A 181 0.59 20.72 -7.86
C ARG A 181 -0.75 19.99 -7.89
N CYS A 182 -1.71 20.57 -8.60
CA CYS A 182 -2.96 19.90 -8.95
C CYS A 182 -2.74 18.93 -10.11
N VAL A 183 -3.29 17.73 -10.01
CA VAL A 183 -3.23 16.68 -11.05
C VAL A 183 -4.65 16.28 -11.43
N ALA A 184 -4.92 16.25 -12.73
CA ALA A 184 -6.19 15.79 -13.29
C ALA A 184 -6.33 14.27 -13.20
N ARG A 185 -7.56 13.79 -12.98
CA ARG A 185 -7.88 12.37 -12.76
C ARG A 185 -6.84 11.68 -11.86
N PHE A 186 -6.61 12.29 -10.71
CA PHE A 186 -5.52 11.92 -9.83
C PHE A 186 -5.78 10.55 -9.20
N ASP A 187 -4.81 9.66 -9.30
CA ASP A 187 -4.89 8.31 -8.76
C ASP A 187 -4.19 8.22 -7.41
N HIS A 188 -2.87 8.46 -7.41
CA HIS A 188 -2.06 8.54 -6.20
C HIS A 188 -0.71 9.24 -6.44
N HIS A 189 -0.02 9.62 -5.38
CA HIS A 189 1.41 9.94 -5.45
C HIS A 189 2.25 8.67 -5.25
N CYS A 190 3.08 8.31 -6.22
CA CYS A 190 3.93 7.12 -6.13
C CYS A 190 5.37 7.54 -5.75
N GLY A 191 5.78 7.21 -4.52
CA GLY A 191 7.14 7.51 -4.04
C GLY A 191 8.23 6.82 -4.87
N TRP A 192 7.98 5.59 -5.34
CA TRP A 192 8.90 4.85 -6.21
C TRP A 192 9.15 5.54 -7.55
N MET A 193 8.16 6.28 -8.05
CA MET A 193 8.29 7.04 -9.31
C MET A 193 8.69 8.49 -9.05
N ASN A 194 8.73 8.93 -7.79
CA ASN A 194 8.86 10.32 -7.37
C ASN A 194 7.94 11.26 -8.18
N ASN A 195 6.73 10.79 -8.50
CA ASN A 195 5.79 11.48 -9.37
C ASN A 195 4.35 11.07 -9.02
N CYS A 196 3.38 11.92 -9.39
CA CYS A 196 1.98 11.52 -9.32
C CYS A 196 1.65 10.54 -10.44
N ILE A 197 0.70 9.64 -10.18
CA ILE A 197 0.00 8.87 -11.20
C ILE A 197 -1.35 9.54 -11.43
N GLY A 198 -1.64 9.88 -12.68
CA GLY A 198 -2.84 10.59 -13.08
C GLY A 198 -3.15 10.36 -14.55
N GLU A 199 -4.09 11.14 -15.07
CA GLU A 199 -4.65 10.98 -16.41
C GLU A 199 -3.63 10.63 -17.51
N ARG A 200 -2.53 11.36 -17.60
CA ARG A 200 -1.63 11.31 -18.77
C ARG A 200 -0.53 10.25 -18.67
N ASN A 201 -0.26 9.70 -17.48
CA ASN A 201 0.81 8.74 -17.26
C ASN A 201 0.36 7.37 -16.70
N THR A 202 -0.93 7.18 -16.38
CA THR A 202 -1.47 5.88 -15.94
C THR A 202 -1.14 4.74 -16.91
N ARG A 203 -1.11 5.00 -18.22
CA ARG A 203 -0.73 4.00 -19.25
C ARG A 203 0.72 3.49 -19.09
N TYR A 204 1.64 4.38 -18.74
CA TYR A 204 3.05 4.01 -18.53
C TYR A 204 3.20 3.26 -17.22
N PHE A 205 2.48 3.69 -16.18
CA PHE A 205 2.45 3.00 -14.89
C PHE A 205 1.92 1.57 -15.01
N LEU A 206 0.81 1.35 -15.73
CA LEU A 206 0.29 0.00 -15.99
C LEU A 206 1.26 -0.86 -16.81
N ALA A 207 1.86 -0.29 -17.87
CA ALA A 207 2.85 -1.00 -18.67
C ALA A 207 4.08 -1.38 -17.83
N PHE A 208 4.55 -0.47 -16.97
CA PHE A 208 5.61 -0.73 -16.01
C PHE A 208 5.24 -1.88 -15.07
N LEU A 209 4.07 -1.85 -14.42
CA LEU A 209 3.65 -2.90 -13.49
C LEU A 209 3.57 -4.28 -14.17
N LEU A 210 2.94 -4.34 -15.35
CA LEU A 210 2.82 -5.58 -16.11
C LEU A 210 4.20 -6.11 -16.52
N TRP A 211 5.05 -5.24 -17.08
CA TRP A 211 6.38 -5.63 -17.52
C TRP A 211 7.25 -6.10 -16.34
N HIS A 212 7.17 -5.41 -15.20
CA HIS A 212 7.94 -5.75 -14.02
C HIS A 212 7.50 -7.08 -13.41
N PHE A 213 6.19 -7.34 -13.41
CA PHE A 213 5.62 -8.65 -13.07
C PHE A 213 6.17 -9.74 -13.99
N LEU A 214 6.07 -9.55 -15.31
CA LEU A 214 6.54 -10.54 -16.29
C LEU A 214 8.05 -10.76 -16.21
N LEU A 215 8.84 -9.72 -15.93
CA LEU A 215 10.29 -9.82 -15.72
C LEU A 215 10.63 -10.70 -14.52
N CYS A 216 9.91 -10.54 -13.40
CA CYS A 216 10.11 -11.38 -12.21
C CYS A 216 9.70 -12.84 -12.46
N VAL A 217 8.60 -13.07 -13.18
CA VAL A 217 8.17 -14.42 -13.59
C VAL A 217 9.22 -15.06 -14.51
N TYR A 218 9.68 -14.31 -15.52
CA TYR A 218 10.74 -14.75 -16.43
C TYR A 218 12.02 -15.13 -15.68
N GLY A 219 12.48 -14.29 -14.76
CA GLY A 219 13.66 -14.59 -13.93
C GLY A 219 13.48 -15.84 -13.07
N THR A 220 12.30 -16.00 -12.45
CA THR A 220 11.95 -17.18 -11.64
C THR A 220 12.00 -18.46 -12.48
N ILE A 221 11.36 -18.46 -13.66
CA ILE A 221 11.34 -19.60 -14.58
C ILE A 221 12.74 -19.90 -15.11
N ALA A 222 13.48 -18.88 -15.56
CA ALA A 222 14.82 -19.05 -16.10
C ALA A 222 15.78 -19.68 -15.07
N ILE A 223 15.75 -19.21 -13.81
CA ILE A 223 16.55 -19.82 -12.75
C ILE A 223 16.08 -21.26 -12.47
N GLY A 224 14.77 -21.52 -12.42
CA GLY A 224 14.22 -22.87 -12.27
C GLY A 224 14.72 -23.84 -13.36
N LEU A 225 14.77 -23.38 -14.62
CA LEU A 225 15.30 -24.16 -15.75
C LEU A 225 16.82 -24.38 -15.65
N VAL A 226 17.58 -23.39 -15.16
CA VAL A 226 19.02 -23.55 -14.87
C VAL A 226 19.22 -24.66 -13.82
N LEU A 227 18.49 -24.61 -12.71
CA LEU A 227 18.60 -25.59 -11.62
C LEU A 227 18.17 -27.00 -12.08
N ALA A 228 17.07 -27.11 -12.82
CA ALA A 228 16.64 -28.36 -13.43
C ALA A 228 17.68 -28.91 -14.42
N GLY A 229 18.33 -28.03 -15.17
CA GLY A 229 19.43 -28.37 -16.08
C GLY A 229 20.61 -28.96 -15.34
N GLN A 230 21.04 -28.33 -14.23
CA GLN A 230 22.14 -28.81 -13.41
C GLN A 230 21.83 -30.16 -12.74
N LEU A 231 20.59 -30.37 -12.27
CA LEU A 231 20.15 -31.67 -11.74
C LEU A 231 20.36 -32.80 -12.75
N LYS A 232 20.08 -32.52 -14.04
CA LYS A 232 20.21 -33.48 -15.13
C LYS A 232 21.65 -33.66 -15.59
N GLU A 233 22.39 -32.57 -15.75
CA GLU A 233 23.78 -32.57 -16.20
C GLU A 233 24.70 -33.33 -15.25
N LEU A 234 24.52 -33.10 -13.94
CA LEU A 234 25.26 -33.80 -12.88
C LEU A 234 24.67 -35.18 -12.55
N ARG A 235 23.61 -35.60 -13.26
CA ARG A 235 22.92 -36.89 -13.09
C ARG A 235 22.56 -37.19 -11.63
N VAL A 236 22.10 -36.16 -10.89
CA VAL A 236 21.85 -36.25 -9.44
C VAL A 236 20.85 -37.36 -9.10
N ILE A 237 19.77 -37.47 -9.89
CA ILE A 237 18.76 -38.53 -9.70
C ILE A 237 19.39 -39.91 -9.84
N TYR A 238 20.24 -40.12 -10.87
CA TYR A 238 20.93 -41.40 -11.06
C TYR A 238 21.87 -41.72 -9.90
N ILE A 239 22.60 -40.74 -9.39
CA ILE A 239 23.48 -40.93 -8.24
C ILE A 239 22.65 -41.31 -7.00
N LEU A 240 21.55 -40.61 -6.72
CA LEU A 240 20.70 -40.91 -5.58
C LEU A 240 20.06 -42.30 -5.67
N THR A 241 19.55 -42.69 -6.85
CA THR A 241 18.85 -43.97 -7.01
C THR A 241 19.79 -45.16 -7.14
N VAL A 242 20.86 -45.04 -7.95
CA VAL A 242 21.74 -46.17 -8.26
C VAL A 242 22.88 -46.33 -7.25
N TYR A 243 23.47 -45.22 -6.80
CA TYR A 243 24.62 -45.30 -5.89
C TYR A 243 24.18 -45.30 -4.42
N TYR A 244 23.23 -44.43 -4.04
CA TYR A 244 22.74 -44.34 -2.67
C TYR A 244 21.49 -45.21 -2.40
N GLY A 245 20.94 -45.88 -3.42
CA GLY A 245 19.80 -46.80 -3.26
C GLY A 245 18.50 -46.13 -2.83
N VAL A 246 18.33 -44.82 -3.08
CA VAL A 246 17.09 -44.10 -2.76
C VAL A 246 15.99 -44.53 -3.72
N ASP A 247 14.81 -44.86 -3.19
CA ASP A 247 13.64 -45.22 -4.00
C ASP A 247 13.33 -44.14 -5.05
N ASN A 248 13.06 -44.56 -6.28
CA ASN A 248 12.72 -43.67 -7.38
C ASN A 248 11.27 -43.17 -7.30
N SER A 249 10.92 -42.56 -6.18
CA SER A 249 9.64 -41.90 -5.94
C SER A 249 9.86 -40.45 -5.52
N PHE A 250 8.90 -39.58 -5.82
CA PHE A 250 9.01 -38.17 -5.51
C PHE A 250 9.21 -37.92 -4.00
N GLY A 251 8.44 -38.61 -3.14
CA GLY A 251 8.53 -38.44 -1.70
C GLY A 251 9.90 -38.80 -1.12
N SER A 252 10.55 -39.83 -1.66
CA SER A 252 11.89 -40.25 -1.22
C SER A 252 12.99 -39.35 -1.79
N LEU A 253 12.91 -38.94 -3.07
CA LEU A 253 13.96 -38.14 -3.72
C LEU A 253 13.92 -36.65 -3.35
N ALA A 254 12.72 -36.07 -3.19
CA ALA A 254 12.53 -34.64 -2.94
C ALA A 254 13.39 -34.08 -1.80
N PRO A 255 13.46 -34.68 -0.59
CA PRO A 255 14.27 -34.11 0.50
C PRO A 255 15.76 -34.06 0.16
N TYR A 256 16.32 -35.10 -0.48
CA TYR A 256 17.73 -35.11 -0.89
C TYR A 256 18.03 -34.10 -1.99
N ILE A 257 17.14 -34.00 -2.98
CA ILE A 257 17.28 -33.02 -4.07
C ILE A 257 17.19 -31.60 -3.52
N VAL A 258 16.22 -31.32 -2.65
CA VAL A 258 16.06 -30.01 -2.01
C VAL A 258 17.27 -29.68 -1.14
N GLN A 259 17.75 -30.63 -0.34
CA GLN A 259 18.97 -30.43 0.46
C GLN A 259 20.18 -30.13 -0.42
N TRP A 260 20.37 -30.86 -1.51
CA TRP A 260 21.46 -30.64 -2.46
C TRP A 260 21.35 -29.28 -3.16
N LEU A 261 20.15 -28.89 -3.62
CA LEU A 261 19.90 -27.60 -4.24
C LEU A 261 20.16 -26.45 -3.27
N LEU A 262 19.70 -26.57 -2.02
CA LEU A 262 19.94 -25.56 -0.98
C LEU A 262 21.42 -25.50 -0.57
N GLY A 263 22.15 -26.62 -0.59
CA GLY A 263 23.58 -26.64 -0.27
C GLY A 263 24.45 -26.08 -1.40
N SER A 264 24.12 -26.38 -2.65
CA SER A 264 24.97 -26.09 -3.81
C SER A 264 24.57 -24.82 -4.57
N TYR A 265 23.29 -24.44 -4.51
CA TYR A 265 22.69 -23.35 -5.29
C TYR A 265 21.82 -22.42 -4.42
N ASN A 266 22.23 -22.19 -3.17
CA ASN A 266 21.50 -21.34 -2.21
C ASN A 266 21.13 -19.95 -2.78
N THR A 267 22.05 -19.32 -3.51
CA THR A 267 21.88 -17.96 -4.02
C THR A 267 20.81 -17.92 -5.12
N GLN A 268 20.83 -18.90 -6.03
CA GLN A 268 19.82 -19.04 -7.08
C GLN A 268 18.44 -19.32 -6.47
N ILE A 269 18.37 -20.20 -5.47
CA ILE A 269 17.11 -20.47 -4.76
C ILE A 269 16.57 -19.21 -4.06
N LEU A 270 17.43 -18.47 -3.35
CA LEU A 270 17.03 -17.23 -2.68
C LEU A 270 16.48 -16.20 -3.68
N LEU A 271 17.18 -15.99 -4.80
CA LEU A 271 16.75 -15.08 -5.86
C LEU A 271 15.43 -15.53 -6.50
N MET A 272 15.28 -16.82 -6.76
CA MET A 272 14.06 -17.40 -7.32
C MET A 272 12.86 -17.19 -6.38
N VAL A 273 13.02 -17.46 -5.08
CA VAL A 273 11.98 -17.22 -4.08
C VAL A 273 11.65 -15.73 -3.95
N PHE A 274 12.67 -14.87 -3.90
CA PHE A 274 12.48 -13.42 -3.84
C PHE A 274 11.67 -12.91 -5.06
N MET A 275 12.07 -13.28 -6.28
CA MET A 275 11.35 -12.89 -7.49
C MET A 275 9.94 -13.48 -7.56
N ALA A 276 9.73 -14.71 -7.09
CA ALA A 276 8.39 -15.30 -7.03
C ALA A 276 7.47 -14.51 -6.10
N ILE A 277 7.93 -14.13 -4.91
CA ILE A 277 7.17 -13.31 -3.96
C ILE A 277 6.87 -11.93 -4.55
N VAL A 278 7.88 -11.27 -5.12
CA VAL A 278 7.71 -9.95 -5.76
C VAL A 278 6.72 -10.04 -6.93
N SER A 279 6.77 -11.12 -7.73
CA SER A 279 5.83 -11.32 -8.84
C SER A 279 4.39 -11.45 -8.36
N LEU A 280 4.14 -12.14 -7.25
CA LEU A 280 2.79 -12.28 -6.68
C LEU A 280 2.25 -10.92 -6.22
N LEU A 281 3.08 -10.12 -5.55
CA LEU A 281 2.71 -8.77 -5.09
C LEU A 281 2.42 -7.85 -6.28
N LEU A 282 3.28 -7.86 -7.30
CA LEU A 282 3.10 -7.07 -8.52
C LEU A 282 1.87 -7.49 -9.31
N ALA A 283 1.56 -8.79 -9.37
CA ALA A 283 0.35 -9.30 -10.01
C ALA A 283 -0.91 -8.77 -9.32
N GLY A 284 -0.98 -8.84 -7.98
CA GLY A 284 -2.10 -8.28 -7.22
C GLY A 284 -2.25 -6.77 -7.44
N PHE A 285 -1.13 -6.04 -7.44
CA PHE A 285 -1.14 -4.60 -7.65
C PHE A 285 -1.55 -4.21 -9.08
N PHE A 286 -1.07 -4.94 -10.09
CA PHE A 286 -1.48 -4.78 -11.48
C PHE A 286 -2.97 -5.06 -11.66
N VAL A 287 -3.47 -6.20 -11.14
CA VAL A 287 -4.89 -6.57 -11.25
C VAL A 287 -5.78 -5.51 -10.60
N TYR A 288 -5.38 -4.97 -9.45
CA TYR A 288 -6.09 -3.87 -8.81
C TYR A 288 -6.20 -2.63 -9.72
N HIS A 289 -5.08 -2.14 -10.26
CA HIS A 289 -5.11 -0.97 -11.15
C HIS A 289 -5.75 -1.24 -12.52
N ALA A 290 -5.66 -2.46 -13.04
CA ALA A 290 -6.38 -2.88 -14.23
C ALA A 290 -7.88 -2.82 -14.00
N ASN A 291 -8.37 -3.31 -12.85
CA ASN A 291 -9.78 -3.22 -12.48
C ASN A 291 -10.25 -1.76 -12.32
N LEU A 292 -9.43 -0.88 -11.73
CA LEU A 292 -9.73 0.56 -11.68
C LEU A 292 -9.89 1.15 -13.09
N CYS A 293 -9.02 0.79 -14.03
CA CYS A 293 -9.11 1.25 -15.41
C CYS A 293 -10.35 0.71 -16.12
N LEU A 294 -10.69 -0.57 -15.93
CA LEU A 294 -11.88 -1.21 -16.50
C LEU A 294 -13.18 -0.60 -15.96
N THR A 295 -13.20 -0.20 -14.69
CA THR A 295 -14.35 0.47 -14.06
C THR A 295 -14.33 1.99 -14.22
N ASN A 296 -13.34 2.53 -14.94
CA ASN A 296 -13.11 3.96 -15.10
C ASN A 296 -13.07 4.71 -13.75
N THR A 297 -12.49 4.11 -12.72
CA THR A 297 -12.29 4.69 -11.38
C THR A 297 -10.80 4.90 -11.10
N THR A 298 -10.51 5.64 -10.03
CA THR A 298 -9.15 5.85 -9.50
C THR A 298 -9.07 5.36 -8.05
N THR A 299 -7.86 5.15 -7.54
CA THR A 299 -7.63 4.82 -6.13
C THR A 299 -8.18 5.92 -5.22
N ASN A 300 -7.89 7.19 -5.50
CA ASN A 300 -8.44 8.35 -4.79
C ASN A 300 -9.99 8.36 -4.76
N GLU A 301 -10.64 7.97 -5.85
CA GLU A 301 -12.10 7.85 -5.88
C GLU A 301 -12.63 6.74 -5.00
N THR A 302 -11.96 5.60 -5.01
CA THR A 302 -12.34 4.46 -4.18
C THR A 302 -12.35 4.86 -2.69
N PHE A 303 -11.35 5.62 -2.25
CA PHE A 303 -11.30 6.15 -0.89
C PHE A 303 -12.41 7.17 -0.61
N LYS A 304 -12.66 8.11 -1.53
CA LYS A 304 -13.76 9.08 -1.38
C LYS A 304 -15.13 8.41 -1.28
N TRP A 305 -15.38 7.37 -2.07
CA TRP A 305 -16.61 6.59 -1.99
C TRP A 305 -16.74 5.86 -0.66
N GLN A 306 -15.66 5.26 -0.16
CA GLN A 306 -15.64 4.62 1.15
C GLN A 306 -15.95 5.63 2.27
N ASP A 307 -15.32 6.80 2.23
CA ASP A 307 -15.57 7.88 3.19
C ASP A 307 -17.04 8.32 3.15
N TYR A 308 -17.59 8.53 1.95
CA TYR A 308 -19.00 8.90 1.76
C TYR A 308 -19.96 7.83 2.31
N ILE A 309 -19.73 6.55 2.01
CA ILE A 309 -20.55 5.44 2.51
C ILE A 309 -20.46 5.36 4.04
N SER A 310 -19.27 5.52 4.60
CA SER A 310 -19.05 5.51 6.05
C SER A 310 -19.78 6.66 6.74
N TRP A 311 -19.73 7.85 6.15
CA TRP A 311 -20.44 9.04 6.63
C TRP A 311 -21.96 8.82 6.58
N ARG A 312 -22.48 8.27 5.48
CA ARG A 312 -23.91 7.99 5.33
C ARG A 312 -24.40 6.99 6.38
N LYS A 313 -23.60 5.96 6.67
CA LYS A 313 -23.88 4.97 7.72
C LYS A 313 -23.97 5.65 9.10
N LYS A 314 -22.95 6.42 9.48
CA LYS A 314 -22.94 7.16 10.77
C LYS A 314 -24.13 8.12 10.89
N LEU A 315 -24.48 8.80 9.79
CA LEU A 315 -25.64 9.69 9.77
C LEU A 315 -26.96 8.92 9.99
N SER A 316 -27.10 7.74 9.38
CA SER A 316 -28.28 6.89 9.58
C SER A 316 -28.38 6.37 11.02
N GLU A 317 -27.26 5.97 11.63
CA GLU A 317 -27.17 5.54 13.02
C GLU A 317 -27.53 6.69 13.97
N ALA A 318 -26.96 7.88 13.76
CA ALA A 318 -27.27 9.07 14.56
C ALA A 318 -28.75 9.47 14.46
N ARG A 319 -29.35 9.41 13.26
CA ARG A 319 -30.79 9.66 13.08
C ARG A 319 -31.64 8.63 13.82
N ALA A 320 -31.27 7.35 13.76
CA ALA A 320 -31.95 6.28 14.50
C ALA A 320 -31.84 6.48 16.02
N SER A 321 -30.66 6.83 16.53
CA SER A 321 -30.44 7.14 17.95
C SER A 321 -31.25 8.36 18.40
N THR A 322 -31.28 9.44 17.61
CA THR A 322 -32.09 10.63 17.91
C THR A 322 -33.59 10.32 17.88
N ALA A 323 -34.04 9.50 16.93
CA ALA A 323 -35.45 9.06 16.86
C ALA A 323 -35.82 8.21 18.08
N ALA A 324 -34.95 7.27 18.49
CA ALA A 324 -35.14 6.47 19.69
C ALA A 324 -35.19 7.33 20.96
N LEU A 325 -34.27 8.30 21.10
CA LEU A 325 -34.25 9.23 22.22
C LEU A 325 -35.54 10.08 22.28
N LYS A 326 -36.00 10.59 21.13
CA LYS A 326 -37.24 11.36 21.04
C LYS A 326 -38.45 10.50 21.43
N ALA A 327 -38.49 9.24 21.01
CA ALA A 327 -39.53 8.28 21.39
C ALA A 327 -39.52 8.02 22.91
N SER A 328 -38.35 7.84 23.52
CA SER A 328 -38.21 7.68 24.98
C SER A 328 -38.68 8.92 25.75
N ILE A 329 -38.33 10.13 25.30
CA ILE A 329 -38.76 11.39 25.93
C ILE A 329 -40.29 11.57 25.81
N SER A 330 -40.88 11.24 24.65
CA SER A 330 -42.34 11.30 24.50
C SER A 330 -43.07 10.25 25.35
N GLY A 331 -42.45 9.09 25.59
CA GLY A 331 -42.98 8.08 26.51
C GLY A 331 -42.99 8.58 27.96
N VAL A 332 -41.94 9.29 28.40
CA VAL A 332 -41.85 9.88 29.74
C VAL A 332 -42.87 11.01 29.95
N ASN A 333 -43.19 11.79 28.91
CA ASN A 333 -44.25 12.81 28.99
C ASN A 333 -45.68 12.23 28.93
N GLY A 334 -45.83 10.94 28.59
CA GLY A 334 -47.11 10.23 28.55
C GLY A 334 -47.51 9.55 29.87
N GLU A 335 -46.58 9.43 30.83
CA GLU A 335 -46.89 8.96 32.17
C GLU A 335 -47.31 10.14 33.07
N GLY A 336 -48.49 9.98 33.67
CA GLY A 336 -49.28 10.99 34.34
C GLY A 336 -48.52 12.01 35.21
N LYS A 337 -48.94 13.27 35.05
CA LYS A 337 -48.75 14.35 36.01
C LYS A 337 -48.91 13.83 37.45
N PRO A 338 -47.97 14.05 38.39
CA PRO A 338 -48.30 14.01 39.81
C PRO A 338 -49.31 15.13 40.09
N PRO A 339 -50.28 14.94 41.01
CA PRO A 339 -51.40 15.85 41.18
C PRO A 339 -50.92 17.28 41.45
N GLU A 340 -51.42 18.21 40.64
CA GLU A 340 -51.13 19.64 40.77
C GLU A 340 -51.57 20.14 42.15
N SER A 341 -50.63 20.56 42.99
CA SER A 341 -50.97 21.35 44.16
C SER A 341 -51.33 22.77 43.70
N LYS A 342 -52.45 23.29 44.22
CA LYS A 342 -53.06 24.61 43.93
C LYS A 342 -52.14 25.83 44.10
N CYS A 343 -50.86 25.66 44.44
CA CYS A 343 -49.92 26.74 44.75
C CYS A 343 -49.04 27.17 43.55
N ARG A 344 -48.95 26.38 42.46
CA ARG A 344 -48.03 26.68 41.34
C ARG A 344 -48.63 27.48 40.17
N SER A 345 -49.92 27.81 40.19
CA SER A 345 -50.55 28.64 39.13
C SER A 345 -50.27 30.14 39.26
N PHE A 346 -49.54 30.58 40.29
CA PHE A 346 -49.35 32.02 40.57
C PHE A 346 -48.12 32.64 39.89
N PHE A 347 -47.17 31.84 39.39
CA PHE A 347 -45.95 32.35 38.73
C PHE A 347 -45.77 31.75 37.34
N ARG A 348 -46.58 32.19 36.38
CA ARG A 348 -46.27 32.02 34.96
C ARG A 348 -46.13 33.39 34.32
N ARG A 349 -44.89 33.82 34.07
CA ARG A 349 -44.56 34.95 33.20
C ARG A 349 -43.80 34.43 31.97
N SER A 350 -44.49 34.59 30.82
CA SER A 350 -44.07 34.82 29.42
C SER A 350 -42.91 34.02 28.75
N PRO A 351 -43.05 33.72 27.44
CA PRO A 351 -42.09 32.96 26.64
C PRO A 351 -41.03 33.85 25.97
N LEU A 352 -39.80 33.33 25.84
CA LEU A 352 -38.74 33.84 24.95
C LEU A 352 -38.09 32.60 24.32
N GLU A 353 -38.34 32.36 23.04
CA GLU A 353 -37.57 32.77 21.85
C GLU A 353 -36.66 31.63 21.37
N ASP A 354 -37.04 31.07 20.21
CA ASP A 354 -36.24 30.12 19.45
C ASP A 354 -34.90 30.76 19.08
N THR A 355 -33.82 30.20 19.60
CA THR A 355 -32.47 30.44 19.07
C THR A 355 -31.89 29.11 18.62
N GLU A 356 -31.83 28.96 17.29
CA GLU A 356 -31.00 27.95 16.63
C GLU A 356 -29.54 28.13 17.08
N ALA A 357 -29.08 27.23 17.94
CA ALA A 357 -27.68 27.15 18.28
C ALA A 357 -26.91 26.54 17.10
N VAL A 358 -26.25 27.41 16.33
CA VAL A 358 -25.16 27.06 15.41
C VAL A 358 -24.01 26.45 16.24
N ILE A 359 -23.89 25.12 16.22
CA ILE A 359 -22.74 24.43 16.81
C ILE A 359 -21.56 24.58 15.84
N LYS A 360 -20.65 25.52 16.14
CA LYS A 360 -19.32 25.59 15.54
C LYS A 360 -18.47 24.42 16.05
N ASN A 361 -18.00 23.57 15.14
CA ASN A 361 -17.00 22.55 15.41
C ASN A 361 -15.64 23.20 15.68
N ASN A 362 -15.15 23.12 16.92
CA ASN A 362 -13.73 23.22 17.23
C ASN A 362 -13.25 21.80 17.58
N VAL A 363 -12.69 21.10 16.60
CA VAL A 363 -11.88 19.90 16.84
C VAL A 363 -10.42 20.33 16.76
N VAL A 364 -9.75 20.27 17.91
CA VAL A 364 -8.31 20.45 18.04
C VAL A 364 -7.61 19.37 17.23
N HIS A 365 -6.90 19.76 16.17
CA HIS A 365 -6.05 18.86 15.39
C HIS A 365 -4.75 18.59 16.16
N GLN A 366 -4.58 17.36 16.66
CA GLN A 366 -3.27 16.79 16.97
C GLN A 366 -2.70 16.07 15.73
N PRO A 367 -1.40 16.19 15.42
CA PRO A 367 -0.83 15.69 14.17
C PRO A 367 -0.66 14.16 14.18
N MET A 368 -1.28 13.48 13.21
CA MET A 368 -1.14 12.03 12.96
C MET A 368 0.04 11.73 12.02
N PHE A 369 0.84 10.73 12.39
CA PHE A 369 2.06 10.34 11.68
C PHE A 369 2.11 8.81 11.43
N PHE A 370 2.57 8.43 10.23
CA PHE A 370 2.86 7.07 9.72
C PHE A 370 1.75 6.14 9.21
N ILE A 371 1.01 6.61 8.21
CA ILE A 371 0.78 5.81 6.99
C ILE A 371 1.14 6.70 5.78
N ARG A 372 2.43 6.82 5.44
CA ARG A 372 2.88 7.74 4.39
C ARG A 372 3.54 7.12 3.16
N ILE A 373 3.68 5.80 3.08
CA ILE A 373 4.25 5.13 1.90
C ILE A 373 3.22 4.31 1.09
N TYR A 374 2.02 4.01 1.63
CA TYR A 374 0.98 3.28 0.88
C TYR A 374 -0.47 3.78 1.00
N MET A 375 -0.81 4.73 1.89
CA MET A 375 -2.19 5.28 1.98
C MET A 375 -2.27 6.79 2.25
N LYS A 376 -1.43 7.59 1.60
CA LYS A 376 -1.48 9.06 1.73
C LYS A 376 -2.58 9.69 0.84
N GLU A 377 -3.74 9.04 0.75
CA GLU A 377 -4.89 9.49 -0.04
C GLU A 377 -6.14 9.81 0.79
N VAL A 378 -6.16 9.52 2.10
CA VAL A 378 -7.33 9.70 2.96
C VAL A 378 -7.10 10.89 3.89
N VAL A 379 -8.02 11.86 3.85
CA VAL A 379 -8.09 13.09 4.67
C VAL A 379 -7.10 14.21 4.32
N VAL A 380 -7.42 14.99 3.27
CA VAL A 380 -7.60 16.46 3.30
C VAL A 380 -8.62 16.86 2.24
#